data_AF-G3XW17-F1
#
_entry.id   AF-G3XW17-F1
#
_cell.length_a   1.000
_cell.length_b   1.000
_cell.length_c   1.000
_cell.angle_alpha   90.00
_cell.angle_beta   90.00
_cell.angle_gamma   90.00
#
_symmetry.space_group_name_H-M   'P 1'
#
loop_
_entity.id
_entity.type
_entity.pdbx_description
1 polymer ?
#
loop_
_entity_poly.entity_id
_entity_poly.type
_entity_poly.pdbx_seq_one_letter_code
_entity_poly.pdbx_strand_id
1 'polypeptide(L)'
;MRFLCLHGSITSADRPGQIEYFGPPPHYRWLDYPGVTEGALFTTVRGARNTSHTTPEEALRSVISNDITWTNYYDLMKYIDETLEKNPDIEGLVGYSEGASIGAAYLLREQQREQETGRTRRIKCAVFLAGIPPVNSERGFIFADEREDMIDLPTVHVVGANGGLVLS
;
A
#
# COMPACT_ATOMS: atom_id res chain seq x y z
N MET A 1 -6.81 -22.00 -3.96
CA MET A 1 -6.16 -20.73 -3.61
C MET A 1 -5.58 -20.06 -4.84
N ARG A 2 -6.22 -18.98 -5.29
CA ARG A 2 -5.71 -18.08 -6.35
C ARG A 2 -5.30 -16.75 -5.74
N PHE A 3 -4.27 -16.15 -6.34
CA PHE A 3 -3.79 -14.82 -5.99
C PHE A 3 -4.35 -13.78 -6.94
N LEU A 4 -4.74 -12.64 -6.38
CA LEU A 4 -5.12 -11.46 -7.13
C LEU A 4 -3.92 -10.53 -7.29
N CYS A 5 -3.61 -10.20 -8.55
CA CYS A 5 -2.71 -9.14 -8.93
C CYS A 5 -3.55 -8.07 -9.63
N LEU A 6 -3.77 -6.95 -8.95
CA LEU A 6 -4.51 -5.81 -9.50
C LEU A 6 -3.53 -4.71 -9.89
N HIS A 7 -3.94 -3.92 -10.89
CA HIS A 7 -3.31 -2.64 -11.19
C HIS A 7 -4.10 -1.50 -10.53
N GLY A 8 -3.45 -0.34 -10.40
CA GLY A 8 -4.11 0.88 -9.92
C GLY A 8 -5.35 1.25 -10.73
N SER A 9 -6.33 1.87 -10.09
CA SER A 9 -7.58 2.30 -10.72
C SER A 9 -7.48 3.68 -11.39
N ILE A 10 -6.39 4.42 -11.16
CA ILE A 10 -6.17 5.77 -11.70
C ILE A 10 -5.16 5.67 -12.84
N THR A 11 -5.51 6.20 -14.02
CA THR A 11 -4.53 6.36 -15.11
C THR A 11 -3.63 7.56 -14.80
N SER A 12 -2.32 7.34 -14.66
CA SER A 12 -1.35 8.42 -14.43
C SER A 12 -0.95 9.07 -15.75
N ALA A 13 -1.13 10.39 -15.84
CA ALA A 13 -0.57 11.20 -16.92
C ALA A 13 0.85 11.64 -16.52
N ASP A 14 1.78 10.69 -16.51
CA ASP A 14 3.15 10.98 -16.11
C ASP A 14 3.85 11.87 -17.16
N ARG A 15 4.71 12.78 -16.68
CA ARG A 15 5.48 13.68 -17.57
C ARG A 15 6.62 12.90 -18.25
N PRO A 16 7.01 13.28 -19.48
CA PRO A 16 8.15 12.65 -20.17
C PRO A 16 9.41 12.67 -19.30
N GLY A 17 10.05 11.51 -19.10
CA GLY A 17 11.31 11.35 -18.36
C GLY A 17 11.23 10.62 -17.01
N GLN A 18 10.04 10.39 -16.44
CA GLN A 18 9.88 9.57 -15.20
C GLN A 18 9.63 8.08 -15.45
N ILE A 19 9.43 7.69 -16.72
CA ILE A 19 8.62 6.52 -17.10
C ILE A 19 9.43 5.33 -17.62
N GLU A 20 10.69 5.50 -18.03
CA GLU A 20 11.46 4.43 -18.69
C GLU A 20 11.69 3.19 -17.81
N TYR A 21 11.65 3.35 -16.48
CA TYR A 21 11.76 2.22 -15.53
C TYR A 21 10.53 1.31 -15.50
N PHE A 22 9.32 1.86 -15.69
CA PHE A 22 8.06 1.13 -15.53
C PHE A 22 7.49 0.58 -16.84
N GLY A 23 8.13 0.90 -17.97
CA GLY A 23 7.76 0.40 -19.30
C GLY A 23 6.90 1.38 -20.09
N PRO A 24 6.27 0.94 -21.19
CA PRO A 24 5.43 1.80 -22.01
C PRO A 24 4.09 2.11 -21.31
N PRO A 25 3.49 3.29 -21.56
CA PRO A 25 2.17 3.66 -21.03
C PRO A 25 1.03 2.72 -21.54
N PRO A 26 -0.15 2.72 -20.89
CA PRO A 26 -0.57 3.59 -19.78
C PRO A 26 -0.04 3.13 -18.42
N HIS A 27 0.26 4.11 -17.56
CA HIS A 27 0.66 3.87 -16.18
C HIS A 27 -0.54 3.97 -15.25
N TYR A 28 -0.49 3.18 -14.18
CA TYR A 28 -1.58 3.10 -13.21
C TYR A 28 -1.09 3.44 -11.82
N ARG A 29 -1.88 4.27 -11.13
CA ARG A 29 -1.69 4.65 -9.73
C ARG A 29 -2.86 4.19 -8.91
N TRP A 30 -2.59 4.00 -7.62
CA TRP A 30 -3.63 3.57 -6.71
C TRP A 30 -4.19 4.67 -5.84
N LEU A 31 -3.35 5.52 -5.25
CA LEU A 31 -3.78 6.58 -4.36
C LEU A 31 -3.79 7.91 -5.10
N ASP A 32 -4.84 8.69 -4.90
CA ASP A 32 -4.90 10.09 -5.28
C ASP A 32 -4.56 10.95 -4.05
N TYR A 33 -3.46 11.68 -4.17
CA TYR A 33 -2.92 12.57 -3.15
C TYR A 33 -2.53 13.90 -3.81
N PRO A 34 -3.36 14.94 -3.66
CA PRO A 34 -3.09 16.23 -4.28
C PRO A 34 -1.75 16.81 -3.81
N GLY A 35 -0.88 17.19 -4.76
CA GLY A 35 0.35 17.93 -4.47
C GLY A 35 1.61 17.09 -4.19
N VAL A 36 1.51 15.76 -4.08
CA VAL A 36 2.69 14.88 -4.00
C VAL A 36 2.82 14.11 -5.33
N THR A 37 4.01 14.15 -5.95
CA THR A 37 4.29 13.40 -7.18
C THR A 37 4.81 12.00 -6.84
N GLU A 38 4.63 11.01 -7.72
CA GLU A 38 5.21 9.68 -7.54
C GLU A 38 6.74 9.74 -7.40
N GLY A 39 7.38 10.59 -8.20
CA GLY A 39 8.81 10.88 -8.09
C GLY A 39 9.19 11.45 -6.73
N ALA A 40 8.34 12.28 -6.12
CA ALA A 40 8.55 12.77 -4.77
C ALA A 40 8.55 11.61 -3.78
N LEU A 41 7.50 10.76 -3.73
CA LEU A 41 7.44 9.60 -2.82
C LEU A 41 8.58 8.60 -3.04
N PHE A 42 8.91 8.28 -4.29
CA PHE A 42 10.00 7.36 -4.60
C PHE A 42 11.38 7.93 -4.18
N THR A 43 11.62 9.21 -4.43
CA THR A 43 12.85 9.91 -4.00
C THR A 43 12.91 10.02 -2.48
N THR A 44 11.76 10.27 -1.85
CA THR A 44 11.53 10.34 -0.41
C THR A 44 11.84 9.01 0.28
N VAL A 45 11.26 7.89 -0.18
CA VAL A 45 11.49 6.55 0.41
C VAL A 45 12.93 6.06 0.20
N ARG A 46 13.55 6.40 -0.94
CA ARG A 46 15.00 6.18 -1.12
C ARG A 46 15.84 7.11 -0.26
N GLY A 47 15.41 8.35 -0.07
CA GLY A 47 16.05 9.36 0.77
C GLY A 47 16.09 8.98 2.25
N ALA A 48 15.04 8.34 2.76
CA ALA A 48 14.97 7.78 4.12
C ALA A 48 16.07 6.75 4.43
N ARG A 49 16.76 6.22 3.42
CA ARG A 49 17.91 5.31 3.64
C ARG A 49 19.20 6.04 3.95
N ASN A 50 19.29 7.30 3.52
CA ASN A 50 20.48 8.14 3.71
C ASN A 50 20.41 8.96 5.01
N THR A 51 19.36 8.77 5.80
CA THR A 51 19.14 9.49 7.05
C THR A 51 19.58 8.64 8.23
N SER A 52 20.31 9.25 9.17
CA SER A 52 20.79 8.61 10.41
C SER A 52 19.69 8.45 11.48
N HIS A 53 18.49 8.01 11.10
CA HIS A 53 17.40 7.79 12.05
C HIS A 53 17.55 6.46 12.77
N THR A 54 16.96 6.38 13.96
CA THR A 54 17.09 5.21 14.84
C THR A 54 16.10 4.12 14.44
N THR A 55 14.93 4.51 13.92
CA THR A 55 13.88 3.58 13.48
C THR A 55 13.42 3.82 12.03
N PRO A 56 12.90 2.76 11.36
CA PRO A 56 12.23 2.88 10.06
C PRO A 56 11.09 3.91 10.00
N GLU A 57 10.31 4.04 11.07
CA GLU A 57 9.18 4.96 11.19
C GLU A 57 9.66 6.41 11.20
N GLU A 58 10.66 6.72 12.03
CA GLU A 58 11.32 8.04 12.05
C GLU A 58 11.86 8.41 10.67
N ALA A 59 12.48 7.43 9.99
CA ALA A 59 13.02 7.62 8.66
C ALA A 59 11.98 7.95 7.62
N LEU A 60 10.80 7.33 7.68
CA LEU A 60 9.70 7.63 6.75
C LEU A 60 9.00 8.95 7.08
N ARG A 61 8.79 9.27 8.36
CA ARG A 61 8.19 10.56 8.79
C ARG A 61 9.04 11.77 8.43
N SER A 62 10.36 11.61 8.31
CA SER A 62 11.24 12.73 7.93
C SER A 62 11.17 13.09 6.44
N VAL A 63 10.64 12.19 5.61
CA VAL A 63 10.61 12.35 4.15
C VAL A 63 9.18 12.38 3.58
N ILE A 64 8.20 11.84 4.29
CA ILE A 64 6.78 11.83 3.95
C ILE A 64 6.06 12.76 4.92
N SER A 65 5.28 13.71 4.40
CA SER A 65 4.41 14.52 5.25
C SER A 65 3.34 13.63 5.91
N ASN A 66 3.16 13.78 7.21
CA ASN A 66 2.09 13.11 7.94
C ASN A 66 0.68 13.63 7.54
N ASP A 67 0.59 14.73 6.80
CA ASP A 67 -0.66 15.38 6.40
C ASP A 67 -1.13 14.95 4.99
N ILE A 68 -0.70 13.78 4.50
CA ILE A 68 -1.20 13.26 3.22
C ILE A 68 -2.63 12.76 3.40
N THR A 69 -3.57 13.51 2.83
CA THR A 69 -4.98 13.10 2.71
C THR A 69 -5.20 12.34 1.41
N TRP A 70 -5.60 11.08 1.54
CA TRP A 70 -5.98 10.24 0.39
C TRP A 70 -7.43 10.52 0.00
N THR A 71 -7.65 11.05 -1.20
CA THR A 71 -8.99 11.47 -1.63
C THR A 71 -9.86 10.31 -2.10
N ASN A 72 -9.24 9.22 -2.58
CA ASN A 72 -9.93 8.10 -3.21
C ASN A 72 -9.97 6.81 -2.37
N TYR A 73 -9.64 6.87 -1.07
CA TYR A 73 -9.52 5.67 -0.21
C TYR A 73 -10.78 4.78 -0.26
N TYR A 74 -11.97 5.36 -0.08
CA TYR A 74 -13.22 4.60 -0.05
C TYR A 74 -13.57 3.99 -1.41
N ASP A 75 -13.37 4.74 -2.49
CA ASP A 75 -13.58 4.25 -3.85
C ASP A 75 -12.63 3.11 -4.19
N LEU A 76 -11.39 3.19 -3.71
CA LEU A 76 -10.39 2.13 -3.86
C LEU A 76 -10.76 0.86 -3.08
N MET A 77 -11.16 0.98 -1.81
CA MET A 77 -11.60 -0.18 -1.02
C MET A 77 -12.83 -0.83 -1.65
N LYS A 78 -13.77 -0.03 -2.15
CA LYS A 78 -14.94 -0.50 -2.89
C LYS A 78 -14.54 -1.23 -4.19
N TYR A 79 -13.59 -0.70 -4.95
CA TYR A 79 -13.07 -1.34 -6.16
C TYR A 79 -12.49 -2.73 -5.86
N ILE A 80 -11.73 -2.87 -4.77
CA ILE A 80 -11.17 -4.16 -4.33
C ILE A 80 -12.30 -5.11 -3.93
N ASP A 81 -13.25 -4.65 -3.11
CA ASP A 81 -14.42 -5.44 -2.69
C ASP A 81 -15.22 -5.96 -3.90
N GLU A 82 -15.59 -5.09 -4.85
CA GLU A 82 -16.32 -5.47 -6.06
C GLU A 82 -15.54 -6.45 -6.94
N THR A 83 -14.23 -6.27 -7.03
CA THR A 83 -13.37 -7.17 -7.81
C THR A 83 -13.31 -8.55 -7.17
N LEU A 84 -13.18 -8.61 -5.85
CA LEU A 84 -13.26 -9.85 -5.11
C LEU A 84 -14.65 -10.46 -5.31
N GLU A 85 -15.76 -9.75 -5.10
CA GLU A 85 -17.12 -10.29 -5.30
C GLU A 85 -17.32 -11.00 -6.64
N LYS A 86 -16.76 -10.44 -7.73
CA LYS A 86 -16.80 -11.05 -9.07
C LYS A 86 -15.94 -12.31 -9.23
N ASN A 87 -14.97 -12.55 -8.34
CA ASN A 87 -13.98 -13.62 -8.43
C ASN A 87 -13.89 -14.43 -7.12
N PRO A 88 -14.96 -15.14 -6.69
CA PRO A 88 -15.11 -15.80 -5.36
C PRO A 88 -13.95 -16.71 -4.95
N ASP A 89 -13.22 -17.26 -5.90
CA ASP A 89 -12.12 -18.21 -5.73
C ASP A 89 -10.75 -17.57 -5.43
N ILE A 90 -10.70 -16.24 -5.40
CA ILE A 90 -9.53 -15.47 -4.95
C ILE A 90 -9.50 -15.43 -3.42
N GLU A 91 -8.39 -15.91 -2.89
CA GLU A 91 -8.14 -16.06 -1.45
C GLU A 91 -6.75 -15.53 -1.04
N GLY A 92 -5.93 -15.05 -2.00
CA GLY A 92 -4.61 -14.49 -1.77
C GLY A 92 -4.43 -13.14 -2.44
N LEU A 93 -3.60 -12.28 -1.86
CA LEU A 93 -3.30 -10.95 -2.38
C LEU A 93 -1.80 -10.80 -2.69
N VAL A 94 -1.46 -10.17 -3.81
CA VAL A 94 -0.08 -9.77 -4.12
C VAL A 94 -0.04 -8.28 -4.40
N GLY A 95 0.77 -7.55 -3.62
CA GLY A 95 0.96 -6.11 -3.77
C GLY A 95 2.42 -5.77 -4.06
N TYR A 96 2.63 -4.80 -4.95
CA TYR A 96 3.95 -4.22 -5.25
C TYR A 96 3.92 -2.72 -4.97
N SER A 97 4.95 -2.21 -4.29
CA SER A 97 5.11 -0.78 -3.98
C SER A 97 3.86 -0.23 -3.29
N GLU A 98 3.22 0.81 -3.84
CA GLU A 98 1.94 1.36 -3.38
C GLU A 98 0.84 0.29 -3.25
N GLY A 99 0.78 -0.68 -4.16
CA GLY A 99 -0.19 -1.78 -4.08
C GLY A 99 0.02 -2.69 -2.87
N ALA A 100 1.24 -2.75 -2.32
CA ALA A 100 1.49 -3.45 -1.06
C ALA A 100 0.91 -2.70 0.14
N SER A 101 1.07 -1.37 0.18
CA SER A 101 0.49 -0.52 1.22
C SER A 101 -1.05 -0.61 1.25
N ILE A 102 -1.67 -0.63 0.07
CA ILE A 102 -3.12 -0.75 -0.05
C ILE A 102 -3.59 -2.15 0.28
N GLY A 103 -2.88 -3.17 -0.18
CA GLY A 103 -3.21 -4.54 0.16
C GLY A 103 -3.17 -4.75 1.67
N ALA A 104 -2.14 -4.24 2.34
CA ALA A 104 -2.03 -4.28 3.79
C ALA A 104 -3.17 -3.49 4.49
N ALA A 105 -3.52 -2.30 3.98
CA ALA A 105 -4.66 -1.53 4.48
C ALA A 105 -5.99 -2.29 4.34
N TYR A 106 -6.18 -2.99 3.22
CA TYR A 106 -7.35 -3.83 2.98
C TYR A 106 -7.42 -5.00 3.98
N LEU A 107 -6.29 -5.65 4.30
CA LEU A 107 -6.24 -6.71 5.30
C LEU A 107 -6.63 -6.22 6.69
N LEU A 108 -6.09 -5.07 7.13
CA LEU A 108 -6.44 -4.45 8.40
C LEU A 108 -7.93 -4.07 8.45
N ARG A 109 -8.49 -3.58 7.34
CA ARG A 109 -9.92 -3.31 7.22
C ARG A 109 -10.77 -4.58 7.31
N GLU A 110 -10.36 -5.68 6.67
CA GLU A 110 -11.07 -6.97 6.79
C GLU A 110 -11.02 -7.50 8.22
N GLN A 111 -9.89 -7.33 8.92
CA GLN A 111 -9.74 -7.67 10.34
C GLN A 111 -10.72 -6.90 11.22
N GLN A 112 -10.79 -5.59 11.04
CA GLN A 112 -11.76 -4.75 11.73
C GLN A 112 -13.21 -5.17 11.42
N ARG A 113 -13.54 -5.40 10.14
CA ARG A 113 -14.89 -5.82 9.73
C ARG A 113 -15.30 -7.15 10.31
N GLU A 114 -14.38 -8.12 10.41
CA GLU A 114 -14.66 -9.41 11.05
C GLU A 114 -15.03 -9.21 12.52
N GLN A 115 -14.31 -8.36 13.25
CA GLN A 115 -14.60 -8.04 14.65
C GLN A 115 -15.94 -7.31 14.80
N GLU A 116 -16.22 -6.32 13.95
CA GLU A 116 -17.41 -5.47 14.04
C GLU A 116 -18.70 -6.16 13.58
N THR A 117 -18.60 -7.02 12.55
CA THR A 117 -19.79 -7.56 11.84
C THR A 117 -19.87 -9.08 11.86
N GLY A 118 -18.81 -9.78 12.29
CA GLY A 118 -18.70 -11.24 12.19
C GLY A 118 -18.50 -11.75 10.76
N ARG A 119 -18.34 -10.86 9.76
CA ARG A 119 -18.10 -11.27 8.37
C ARG A 119 -16.73 -11.94 8.27
N THR A 120 -16.72 -13.22 7.91
CA THR A 120 -15.50 -13.97 7.67
C THR A 120 -14.62 -13.28 6.64
N ARG A 121 -13.33 -13.14 6.98
CA ARG A 121 -12.35 -12.55 6.08
C ARG A 121 -12.18 -13.39 4.83
N ARG A 122 -12.04 -12.69 3.72
CA ARG A 122 -11.92 -13.35 2.42
C ARG A 122 -10.50 -13.74 2.06
N ILE A 123 -9.57 -12.83 2.27
CA ILE A 123 -8.16 -13.07 2.00
C ILE A 123 -7.57 -13.88 3.15
N LYS A 124 -6.79 -14.91 2.80
CA LYS A 124 -6.18 -15.86 3.72
C LYS A 124 -4.66 -15.72 3.81
N CYS A 125 -4.04 -15.09 2.81
CA CYS A 125 -2.61 -14.79 2.82
C CYS A 125 -2.26 -13.64 1.86
N ALA A 126 -1.09 -13.02 2.05
CA ALA A 126 -0.60 -12.01 1.12
C ALA A 126 0.91 -12.02 0.90
N VAL A 127 1.33 -11.50 -0.25
CA VAL A 127 2.73 -11.26 -0.61
C VAL A 127 2.90 -9.78 -0.93
N PHE A 128 3.85 -9.14 -0.27
CA PHE A 128 4.11 -7.71 -0.36
C PHE A 128 5.53 -7.46 -0.83
N LEU A 129 5.68 -6.80 -1.98
CA LEU A 129 6.94 -6.56 -2.64
C LEU A 129 7.29 -5.08 -2.58
N ALA A 130 8.43 -4.72 -2.00
CA ALA A 130 8.93 -3.34 -1.91
C ALA A 130 7.88 -2.33 -1.39
N GLY A 131 7.05 -2.76 -0.45
CA GLY A 131 6.00 -1.93 0.14
C GLY A 131 6.54 -0.84 1.06
N ILE A 132 5.69 0.15 1.29
CA ILE A 132 5.78 1.12 2.39
C ILE A 132 4.59 0.88 3.35
N PRO A 133 4.52 1.54 4.51
CA PRO A 133 3.50 1.23 5.50
C PRO A 133 2.06 1.32 4.95
N PRO A 134 1.09 0.65 5.59
CA PRO A 134 -0.31 0.70 5.17
C PRO A 134 -0.89 2.11 5.29
N VAL A 135 -2.07 2.35 4.72
CA VAL A 135 -2.76 3.65 4.79
C VAL A 135 -4.13 3.54 5.45
N ASN A 136 -4.61 4.61 6.08
CA ASN A 136 -5.99 4.71 6.56
C ASN A 136 -6.70 5.94 5.97
N SER A 137 -8.02 6.01 6.19
CA SER A 137 -8.86 7.10 5.69
C SER A 137 -8.70 8.45 6.42
N GLU A 138 -8.00 8.50 7.57
CA GLU A 138 -8.05 9.66 8.49
C GLU A 138 -6.70 10.37 8.72
N ARG A 139 -5.57 9.66 8.64
CA ARG A 139 -4.25 10.08 9.14
C ARG A 139 -3.08 9.79 8.19
N GLY A 140 -3.34 9.33 6.97
CA GLY A 140 -2.25 9.04 6.04
C GLY A 140 -1.72 7.61 6.22
N PHE A 141 -0.42 7.48 6.48
CA PHE A 141 0.23 6.20 6.73
C PHE A 141 -0.05 5.68 8.14
N ILE A 142 0.03 4.36 8.26
CA ILE A 142 -0.10 3.60 9.48
C ILE A 142 1.29 3.13 9.89
N PHE A 143 1.81 3.61 11.03
CA PHE A 143 3.10 3.14 11.55
C PHE A 143 2.92 2.09 12.65
N ALA A 144 3.87 1.16 12.75
CA ALA A 144 3.83 0.06 13.72
C ALA A 144 4.07 0.52 15.17
N ASP A 145 4.71 1.67 15.37
CA ASP A 145 4.93 2.28 16.69
C ASP A 145 3.70 3.05 17.22
N GLU A 146 2.67 3.24 16.40
CA GLU A 146 1.45 3.98 16.75
C GLU A 146 0.26 3.07 17.11
N ARG A 147 0.38 1.76 16.89
CA ARG A 147 -0.73 0.82 17.05
C ARG A 147 -0.25 -0.59 17.38
N GLU A 148 -1.08 -1.33 18.12
CA GLU A 148 -0.79 -2.71 18.49
C GLU A 148 -1.37 -3.73 17.48
N ASP A 149 -2.33 -3.31 16.66
CA ASP A 149 -2.99 -4.20 15.71
C ASP A 149 -2.13 -4.39 14.45
N MET A 150 -1.53 -5.57 14.40
CA MET A 150 -0.75 -6.09 13.29
C MET A 150 -1.64 -6.96 12.39
N ILE A 151 -1.18 -7.19 11.16
CA ILE A 151 -1.82 -8.17 10.26
C ILE A 151 -1.67 -9.56 10.88
N ASP A 152 -2.79 -10.18 11.24
CA ASP A 152 -2.82 -11.50 11.90
C ASP A 152 -2.91 -12.69 10.93
N LEU A 153 -2.87 -12.42 9.62
CA LEU A 153 -2.87 -13.42 8.54
C LEU A 153 -1.44 -13.72 8.06
N PRO A 154 -1.19 -14.91 7.48
CA PRO A 154 0.09 -15.21 6.85
C PRO A 154 0.47 -14.20 5.76
N THR A 155 1.55 -13.46 5.98
CA THR A 155 2.12 -12.53 5.00
C THR A 155 3.59 -12.81 4.72
N VAL A 156 4.02 -12.54 3.50
CA VAL A 156 5.44 -12.53 3.10
C VAL A 156 5.80 -11.15 2.62
N HIS A 157 6.83 -10.56 3.21
CA HIS A 157 7.33 -9.24 2.84
C HIS A 157 8.71 -9.36 2.20
N VAL A 158 8.81 -8.97 0.94
CA VAL A 158 10.06 -8.99 0.18
C VAL A 158 10.56 -7.57 0.04
N VAL A 159 11.72 -7.32 0.64
CA VAL A 159 12.38 -6.02 0.64
C VAL A 159 13.69 -6.12 -0.13
N GLY A 160 13.94 -5.16 -1.01
CA GLY A 160 15.21 -5.10 -1.71
C GLY A 160 16.30 -4.58 -0.79
N ALA A 161 17.48 -5.22 -0.81
CA ALA A 161 18.68 -4.69 -0.14
C ALA A 161 18.91 -3.20 -0.48
N ASN A 162 18.60 -2.83 -1.74
CA ASN A 162 18.71 -1.47 -2.26
C ASN A 162 17.35 -0.73 -2.47
N GLY A 163 16.19 -1.30 -2.10
CA GLY A 163 14.88 -0.63 -2.19
C GLY A 163 13.80 -1.09 -1.18
N GLY A 164 13.19 -0.13 -0.46
CA GLY A 164 12.07 -0.30 0.49
C GLY A 164 12.44 -0.47 1.98
N LEU A 165 11.61 0.04 2.89
CA LEU A 165 11.54 -0.23 4.33
C LEU A 165 10.16 -0.86 4.57
N VAL A 166 10.06 -2.05 5.16
CA VAL A 166 8.76 -2.65 5.47
C VAL A 166 8.55 -2.64 6.98
N LEU A 167 7.40 -2.08 7.36
CA LEU A 167 6.81 -2.16 8.69
C LEU A 167 5.34 -2.53 8.48
N SER A 168 4.96 -3.68 9.01
CA SER A 168 3.61 -4.24 8.95
C SER A 168 3.53 -5.45 9.86
#